data_AF-A0A397F8N3-F1
#
_entry.id   AF-A0A397F8N3-F1
#
_cell.length_a   1.000
_cell.length_b   1.000
_cell.length_c   1.000
_cell.angle_alpha   90.00
_cell.angle_beta   90.00
_cell.angle_gamma   90.00
#
_symmetry.space_group_name_H-M   'P 1'
#
loop_
_entity.id
_entity.type
_entity.pdbx_description
1 polymer ?
#
loop_
_entity_poly.entity_id
_entity_poly.type
_entity_poly.pdbx_seq_one_letter_code
_entity_poly.pdbx_strand_id
1 'polypeptide(L)'
;MDNQVVRTRRELSSDEKVTVIQHLHPFLRKDKLQRGAYKHVAEQLNLDPRTVSYIWRTFRDRGTTATKKWGKVGPKRAYTAEYVQQLVQAVPVDHRSTFRDLAAATGLSPATLNRHLKKGTFERRSTRIKPLLTDANKEERVAFCRSDSLALARIAGNAAAGEAGPHESVEFDNLWDVVQMDEKWFNADKDRRKVYH
;
A
#
# COMPACT_ATOMS: atom_id res chain seq x y z
N MET A 1 -43.21 18.85 4.02
CA MET A 1 -42.01 18.02 3.87
C MET A 1 -40.90 18.74 4.61
N ASP A 2 -40.59 18.26 5.81
CA ASP A 2 -39.68 18.90 6.76
C ASP A 2 -38.24 18.79 6.28
N ASN A 3 -37.76 19.84 5.63
CA ASN A 3 -36.38 19.94 5.16
C ASN A 3 -35.49 20.52 6.27
N GLN A 4 -35.51 19.90 7.45
CA GLN A 4 -34.65 20.31 8.57
C GLN A 4 -33.21 19.89 8.29
N VAL A 5 -32.26 20.81 8.48
CA VAL A 5 -30.84 20.49 8.42
C VAL A 5 -30.44 19.84 9.75
N VAL A 6 -30.39 18.50 9.78
CA VAL A 6 -29.92 17.77 10.97
C VAL A 6 -28.42 17.94 11.10
N ARG A 7 -27.99 18.74 12.07
CA ARG A 7 -26.59 19.09 12.27
C ARG A 7 -25.82 17.91 12.88
N THR A 8 -25.21 17.07 12.05
CA THR A 8 -24.45 15.88 12.47
C THR A 8 -23.00 16.19 12.86
N ARG A 9 -22.46 17.36 12.48
CA ARG A 9 -21.05 17.77 12.70
C ARG A 9 -20.95 19.25 13.06
N ARG A 10 -19.80 19.66 13.63
CA ARG A 10 -19.54 21.07 14.01
C ARG A 10 -19.67 22.03 12.82
N GLU A 11 -19.15 21.65 11.66
CA GLU A 11 -19.17 22.45 10.43
C GLU A 11 -20.28 21.95 9.50
N LEU A 12 -21.00 22.88 8.86
CA LEU A 12 -21.98 22.54 7.84
C LEU A 12 -21.28 21.99 6.58
N SER A 13 -21.83 20.92 6.02
CA SER A 13 -21.48 20.36 4.72
C SER A 13 -21.66 21.37 3.60
N SER A 14 -21.04 21.10 2.45
CA SER A 14 -21.25 21.89 1.24
C SER A 14 -22.73 21.87 0.83
N ASP A 15 -23.37 20.70 0.91
CA ASP A 15 -24.76 20.50 0.49
C ASP A 15 -25.72 21.26 1.39
N GLU A 16 -25.54 21.19 2.72
CA GLU A 16 -26.33 21.94 3.70
C GLU A 16 -26.24 23.46 3.46
N LYS A 17 -25.06 23.96 3.06
CA LYS A 17 -24.89 25.38 2.69
C LYS A 17 -25.61 25.74 1.39
N VAL A 18 -25.67 24.82 0.42
CA VAL A 18 -26.46 25.00 -0.81
C VAL A 18 -27.94 25.05 -0.48
N THR A 19 -28.44 24.18 0.40
CA THR A 19 -29.83 24.20 0.88
C THR A 19 -30.17 25.56 1.53
N VAL A 20 -29.29 26.11 2.36
CA VAL A 20 -29.46 27.46 2.94
C VAL A 20 -29.60 28.52 1.85
N ILE A 21 -28.78 28.47 0.79
CA ILE A 21 -28.83 29.43 -0.31
C ILE A 21 -30.13 29.28 -1.11
N GLN A 22 -30.56 28.05 -1.39
CA GLN A 22 -31.82 27.77 -2.07
C GLN A 22 -33.01 28.34 -1.30
N HIS A 23 -33.03 28.24 0.04
CA HIS A 23 -34.08 28.83 0.87
C HIS A 23 -34.01 30.35 0.95
N LEU A 24 -32.85 30.98 0.75
CA LEU A 24 -32.73 32.44 0.68
C LEU A 24 -33.12 33.01 -0.68
N HIS A 25 -32.99 32.24 -1.76
CA HIS A 25 -33.23 32.69 -3.13
C HIS A 25 -34.62 33.32 -3.35
N PRO A 26 -35.75 32.79 -2.81
CA PRO A 26 -37.07 33.41 -2.96
C PRO A 26 -37.19 34.82 -2.35
N PHE A 27 -36.35 35.16 -1.37
CA PHE A 27 -36.36 36.45 -0.70
C PHE A 27 -35.50 37.52 -1.40
N LEU A 28 -34.89 37.19 -2.53
CA LEU A 28 -34.02 38.09 -3.29
C LEU A 28 -34.86 39.02 -4.18
N ARG A 29 -34.73 40.33 -4.01
CA ARG A 29 -35.32 41.35 -4.90
C ARG A 29 -34.29 42.41 -5.24
N LYS A 30 -34.09 42.69 -6.55
CA LYS A 30 -33.14 43.72 -7.03
C LYS A 30 -31.77 43.59 -6.33
N ASP A 31 -31.23 42.37 -6.28
CA ASP A 31 -29.95 41.99 -5.66
C ASP A 31 -29.83 42.18 -4.14
N LYS A 32 -30.94 42.39 -3.43
CA LYS A 32 -30.97 42.49 -1.97
C LYS A 32 -31.98 41.52 -1.39
N LEU A 33 -31.59 40.86 -0.30
CA LEU A 33 -32.51 40.03 0.47
C LEU A 33 -33.46 40.93 1.26
N GLN A 34 -34.74 40.55 1.31
CA GLN A 34 -35.74 41.24 2.12
C GLN A 34 -35.38 41.23 3.60
N ARG A 35 -35.82 42.28 4.33
CA ARG A 35 -35.64 42.36 5.78
C ARG A 35 -36.29 41.15 6.44
N GLY A 36 -35.55 40.47 7.32
CA GLY A 36 -36.03 39.30 8.05
C GLY A 36 -35.80 37.96 7.34
N ALA A 37 -35.35 37.94 6.08
CA ALA A 37 -35.10 36.71 5.33
C ALA A 37 -34.15 35.73 6.06
N TYR A 38 -33.06 36.24 6.63
CA TYR A 38 -32.13 35.40 7.40
C TYR A 38 -32.77 34.76 8.63
N LYS A 39 -33.64 35.49 9.34
CA LYS A 39 -34.31 34.97 10.54
C LYS A 39 -35.33 33.90 10.16
N HIS A 40 -36.08 34.13 9.09
CA HIS A 40 -37.07 33.17 8.60
C HIS A 40 -36.42 31.85 8.16
N VAL A 41 -35.35 31.92 7.34
CA VAL A 41 -34.63 30.71 6.88
C VAL A 41 -33.91 30.02 8.05
N ALA A 42 -33.39 30.78 9.00
CA ALA A 42 -32.77 30.24 10.21
C ALA A 42 -33.77 29.43 11.05
N GLU A 43 -35.01 29.92 11.23
CA GLU A 43 -36.07 29.20 11.93
C GLU A 43 -36.48 27.91 11.19
N GLN A 44 -36.59 27.95 9.86
CA GLN A 44 -36.94 26.78 9.04
C GLN A 44 -35.88 25.67 9.09
N LEU A 45 -34.60 26.05 9.07
CA LEU A 45 -33.48 25.10 9.03
C LEU A 45 -32.89 24.80 10.41
N ASN A 46 -33.45 25.38 11.48
CA ASN A 46 -32.95 25.30 12.85
C ASN A 46 -31.46 25.69 12.98
N LEU A 47 -31.09 26.82 12.36
CA LEU A 47 -29.74 27.37 12.36
C LEU A 47 -29.69 28.73 13.06
N ASP A 48 -28.51 29.15 13.50
CA ASP A 48 -28.33 30.53 13.99
C ASP A 48 -28.38 31.54 12.82
N PRO A 49 -29.15 32.65 12.91
CA PRO A 49 -29.27 33.64 11.84
C PRO A 49 -27.93 34.25 11.40
N ARG A 50 -26.91 34.33 12.27
CA ARG A 50 -25.57 34.79 11.87
C ARG A 50 -24.88 33.77 10.99
N THR A 51 -25.12 32.47 11.21
CA THR A 51 -24.60 31.39 10.36
C THR A 51 -25.20 31.49 8.95
N VAL A 52 -26.51 31.67 8.84
CA VAL A 52 -27.21 31.87 7.57
C VAL A 52 -26.67 33.10 6.83
N SER A 53 -26.51 34.22 7.56
CA SER A 53 -25.97 35.45 7.00
C SER A 53 -24.51 35.30 6.53
N TYR A 54 -23.67 34.59 7.29
CA TYR A 54 -22.29 34.30 6.94
C TYR A 54 -22.19 33.46 5.66
N ILE A 55 -23.03 32.42 5.54
CA ILE A 55 -23.07 31.57 4.34
C ILE A 55 -23.45 32.39 3.12
N TRP A 56 -24.51 33.20 3.21
CA TRP A 56 -24.96 34.05 2.09
C TRP A 56 -23.89 35.04 1.64
N ARG A 57 -23.25 35.76 2.57
CA ARG A 57 -22.17 36.69 2.26
C ARG A 57 -20.98 35.98 1.63
N THR A 58 -20.55 34.87 2.23
CA THR A 58 -19.43 34.08 1.71
C THR A 58 -19.71 33.56 0.30
N PHE A 59 -20.94 33.11 0.03
CA PHE A 59 -21.36 32.67 -1.29
C PHE A 59 -21.37 33.83 -2.30
N ARG A 60 -21.92 34.98 -1.93
CA ARG A 60 -21.96 36.16 -2.80
C ARG A 60 -20.56 36.68 -3.14
N ASP A 61 -19.63 36.64 -2.19
CA ASP A 61 -18.26 37.10 -2.39
C ASP A 61 -17.39 36.10 -3.17
N ARG A 62 -17.59 34.80 -2.96
CA ARG A 62 -16.71 33.74 -3.51
C ARG A 62 -17.31 32.94 -4.66
N GLY A 63 -18.62 33.03 -4.88
CA GLY A 63 -19.37 32.21 -5.84
C GLY A 63 -19.46 30.72 -5.48
N THR A 64 -19.04 30.30 -4.28
CA THR A 64 -19.00 28.88 -3.90
C THR A 64 -19.26 28.65 -2.41
N THR A 65 -19.89 27.51 -2.09
CA THR A 65 -20.11 27.00 -0.74
C THR A 65 -18.97 26.09 -0.25
N ALA A 66 -18.03 25.75 -1.13
CA ALA A 66 -16.96 24.81 -0.85
C ALA A 66 -16.02 25.32 0.26
N THR A 67 -15.64 24.43 1.17
CA THR A 67 -14.70 24.78 2.24
C THR A 67 -13.26 24.70 1.74
N LYS A 68 -12.45 25.71 2.03
CA LYS A 68 -10.98 25.67 1.81
C LYS A 68 -10.23 24.95 2.94
N LYS A 69 -10.95 24.51 3.99
CA LYS A 69 -10.37 23.86 5.18
C LYS A 69 -10.00 22.40 4.92
N TRP A 70 -10.72 21.73 4.01
CA TRP A 70 -10.48 20.33 3.68
C TRP A 70 -9.02 20.10 3.27
N GLY A 71 -8.36 19.11 3.90
CA GLY A 71 -6.96 18.76 3.65
C GLY A 71 -5.91 19.79 4.13
N LYS A 72 -6.33 20.97 4.62
CA LYS A 72 -5.44 22.00 5.16
C LYS A 72 -5.43 22.07 6.68
N VAL A 73 -6.27 21.27 7.32
CA VAL A 73 -6.37 21.14 8.76
C VAL A 73 -5.55 19.96 9.25
N GLY A 74 -4.88 20.14 10.37
CA GLY A 74 -4.04 19.13 11.01
C GLY A 74 -2.58 19.54 11.12
N PRO A 75 -1.76 18.76 11.84
CA PRO A 75 -0.35 19.04 12.00
C PRO A 75 0.37 19.06 10.66
N LYS A 76 1.25 20.05 10.45
CA LYS A 76 2.16 20.04 9.31
C LYS A 76 3.10 18.85 9.43
N ARG A 77 3.43 18.23 8.30
CA ARG A 77 4.41 17.14 8.26
C ARG A 77 5.77 17.69 8.69
N ALA A 78 6.39 17.05 9.68
CA ALA A 78 7.71 17.44 10.17
C ALA A 78 8.82 17.16 9.15
N TYR A 79 8.68 16.08 8.36
CA TYR A 79 9.69 15.65 7.40
C TYR A 79 9.08 15.56 5.99
N THR A 80 9.79 16.12 5.01
CA THR A 80 9.47 15.96 3.59
C THR A 80 9.92 14.58 3.09
N ALA A 81 9.38 14.13 1.96
CA ALA A 81 9.72 12.80 1.44
C ALA A 81 11.20 12.76 1.00
N GLU A 82 11.64 13.83 0.34
CA GLU A 82 12.99 14.01 -0.19
C GLU A 82 14.01 14.01 0.97
N TYR A 83 13.70 14.69 2.06
CA TYR A 83 14.58 14.74 3.23
C TYR A 83 14.73 13.37 3.90
N VAL A 84 13.62 12.62 4.07
CA VAL A 84 13.68 11.27 4.64
C VAL A 84 14.45 10.33 3.73
N GLN A 85 14.26 10.43 2.42
CA GLN A 85 14.99 9.62 1.45
C GLN A 85 16.50 9.89 1.52
N GLN A 86 16.91 11.17 1.60
CA GLN A 86 18.31 11.55 1.77
C GLN A 86 18.90 10.98 3.06
N LEU A 87 18.18 11.04 4.18
CA LEU A 87 18.64 10.45 5.45
C LEU A 87 18.83 8.94 5.33
N VAL A 88 17.87 8.22 4.75
CA VAL A 88 17.97 6.76 4.56
C VAL A 88 19.13 6.41 3.64
N GLN A 89 19.36 7.19 2.58
CA GLN A 89 20.46 7.00 1.64
C GLN A 89 21.83 7.38 2.20
N ALA A 90 21.91 8.21 3.24
CA ALA A 90 23.16 8.57 3.90
C ALA A 90 23.64 7.51 4.91
N VAL A 91 22.74 6.69 5.46
CA VAL A 91 23.08 5.64 6.44
C VAL A 91 23.96 4.57 5.80
N PRO A 92 25.04 4.04 6.40
CA PRO A 92 25.80 2.92 5.82
C PRO A 92 24.92 1.68 5.61
N VAL A 93 25.20 0.87 4.56
CA VAL A 93 24.36 -0.29 4.17
C VAL A 93 24.16 -1.27 5.33
N ASP A 94 25.18 -1.48 6.16
CA ASP A 94 25.14 -2.40 7.30
C ASP A 94 24.07 -2.01 8.33
N HIS A 95 23.82 -0.70 8.49
CA HIS A 95 22.80 -0.14 9.38
C HIS A 95 21.42 0.02 8.73
N ARG A 96 21.27 -0.35 7.45
CA ARG A 96 19.96 -0.38 6.75
C ARG A 96 19.34 -1.78 6.74
N SER A 97 19.81 -2.69 7.59
CA SER A 97 19.36 -4.08 7.59
C SER A 97 18.09 -4.30 8.41
N THR A 98 18.01 -3.67 9.58
CA THR A 98 16.83 -3.71 10.44
C THR A 98 16.20 -2.34 10.53
N PHE A 99 14.89 -2.34 10.77
CA PHE A 99 14.16 -1.08 10.94
C PHE A 99 14.55 -0.32 12.19
N ARG A 100 15.04 -1.03 13.21
CA ARG A 100 15.54 -0.45 14.47
C ARG A 100 16.88 0.24 14.25
N ASP A 101 17.81 -0.41 13.55
CA ASP A 101 19.12 0.17 13.23
C ASP A 101 18.97 1.39 12.31
N LEU A 102 18.07 1.29 11.32
CA LEU A 102 17.75 2.42 10.45
C LEU A 102 17.17 3.60 11.23
N ALA A 103 16.28 3.34 12.18
CA ALA A 103 15.73 4.38 13.07
C ALA A 103 16.81 5.04 13.92
N ALA A 104 17.70 4.24 14.52
CA ALA A 104 18.81 4.74 15.33
C ALA A 104 19.77 5.60 14.48
N ALA A 105 20.12 5.14 13.28
CA ALA A 105 21.06 5.83 12.40
C ALA A 105 20.48 7.11 11.77
N THR A 106 19.19 7.13 11.43
CA THR A 106 18.52 8.33 10.87
C THR A 106 18.02 9.32 11.92
N GLY A 107 17.96 8.90 13.19
CA GLY A 107 17.33 9.68 14.27
C GLY A 107 15.80 9.80 14.16
N LEU A 108 15.19 9.12 13.19
CA LEU A 108 13.75 9.15 12.98
C LEU A 108 13.07 8.05 13.80
N SER A 109 11.89 8.36 14.36
CA SER A 109 11.12 7.33 15.05
C SER A 109 10.74 6.18 14.09
N PRO A 110 10.68 4.92 14.57
CA PRO A 110 10.21 3.80 13.76
C PRO A 110 8.82 4.04 13.16
N ALA A 111 7.91 4.70 13.90
CA ALA A 111 6.58 5.02 13.39
C ALA A 111 6.63 5.97 12.18
N THR A 112 7.53 6.95 12.19
CA THR A 112 7.75 7.87 11.06
C THR A 112 8.29 7.12 9.85
N LEU A 113 9.37 6.35 10.03
CA LEU A 113 9.93 5.52 8.95
C LEU A 113 8.88 4.58 8.36
N ASN A 114 8.01 3.96 9.18
CA ASN A 114 7.02 2.99 8.68
C ASN A 114 5.97 3.66 7.79
N ARG A 115 5.54 4.88 8.13
CA ARG A 115 4.66 5.66 7.27
C ARG A 115 5.31 5.97 5.93
N HIS A 116 6.60 6.32 5.93
CA HIS A 116 7.35 6.61 4.70
C HIS A 116 7.58 5.36 3.85
N LEU A 117 7.88 4.21 4.49
CA LEU A 117 7.99 2.92 3.82
C LEU A 117 6.67 2.53 3.14
N LYS A 118 5.53 2.63 3.86
CA LYS A 118 4.20 2.35 3.29
C LYS A 118 3.80 3.30 2.17
N LYS A 119 4.29 4.54 2.22
CA LYS A 119 4.06 5.54 1.18
C LYS A 119 4.98 5.36 -0.03
N GLY A 120 6.01 4.51 0.06
CA GLY A 120 6.99 4.30 -1.00
C GLY A 120 8.02 5.42 -1.13
N THR A 121 8.30 6.16 -0.05
CA THR A 121 9.41 7.15 -0.04
C THR A 121 10.78 6.47 -0.13
N PHE A 122 10.88 5.27 0.41
CA PHE A 122 12.03 4.39 0.33
C PHE A 122 11.49 2.95 0.33
N GLU A 123 12.25 2.01 -0.20
CA GLU A 123 11.82 0.64 -0.43
C GLU A 123 12.60 -0.35 0.43
N ARG A 124 12.02 -1.54 0.64
CA ARG A 124 12.72 -2.66 1.26
C ARG A 124 13.02 -3.71 0.21
N ARG A 125 14.30 -3.96 -0.06
CA ARG A 125 14.76 -5.07 -0.91
C ARG A 125 15.24 -6.23 -0.05
N SER A 126 14.99 -7.44 -0.53
CA SER A 126 15.51 -8.66 0.09
C SER A 126 16.29 -9.43 -0.96
N THR A 127 17.55 -9.75 -0.66
CA THR A 127 18.40 -10.57 -1.52
C THR A 127 18.71 -11.89 -0.84
N ARG A 128 19.01 -12.91 -1.66
CA ARG A 128 19.35 -14.25 -1.19
C ARG A 128 20.72 -14.65 -1.73
N ILE A 129 21.54 -15.32 -0.90
CA ILE A 129 22.85 -15.83 -1.32
C ILE A 129 22.66 -16.94 -2.36
N LYS A 130 21.67 -17.82 -2.15
CA LYS A 130 21.36 -18.86 -3.13
C LYS A 130 20.70 -18.25 -4.38
N PRO A 131 21.29 -18.44 -5.58
CA PRO A 131 20.69 -17.98 -6.82
C PRO A 131 19.36 -18.71 -7.07
N LEU A 132 18.43 -18.03 -7.74
CA LEU A 132 17.20 -18.64 -8.20
C LEU A 132 17.51 -19.61 -9.34
N LEU A 133 16.79 -20.73 -9.41
CA LEU A 133 16.89 -21.64 -10.54
C LEU A 133 16.26 -20.96 -11.77
N THR A 134 17.05 -20.80 -12.83
CA THR A 134 16.55 -20.45 -14.16
C THR A 134 15.77 -21.63 -14.74
N ASP A 135 14.96 -21.41 -15.76
CA ASP A 135 14.22 -22.50 -16.39
C ASP A 135 15.15 -23.53 -17.04
N ALA A 136 16.26 -23.08 -17.66
CA ALA A 136 17.33 -23.95 -18.14
C ALA A 136 17.94 -24.82 -17.01
N ASN A 137 18.25 -24.22 -15.85
CA ASN A 137 18.77 -24.99 -14.70
C ASN A 137 17.73 -25.99 -14.15
N LYS A 138 16.42 -25.71 -14.28
CA LYS A 138 15.38 -26.67 -13.90
C LYS A 138 15.33 -27.83 -14.89
N GLU A 139 15.37 -27.54 -16.19
CA GLU A 139 15.38 -28.55 -17.26
C GLU A 139 16.59 -29.47 -17.15
N GLU A 140 17.79 -28.91 -16.93
CA GLU A 140 19.01 -29.68 -16.72
C GLU A 140 18.92 -30.58 -15.48
N ARG A 141 18.34 -30.10 -14.38
CA ARG A 141 18.12 -30.92 -13.18
C ARG A 141 17.12 -32.05 -13.43
N VAL A 142 16.07 -31.81 -14.20
CA VAL A 142 15.10 -32.85 -14.59
C VAL A 142 15.76 -33.86 -15.54
N ALA A 143 16.58 -33.40 -16.48
CA ALA A 143 17.35 -34.27 -17.38
C ALA A 143 18.34 -35.13 -16.58
N PHE A 144 19.05 -34.56 -15.61
CA PHE A 144 19.96 -35.27 -14.71
C PHE A 144 19.23 -36.34 -13.86
N CYS A 145 18.03 -36.04 -13.37
CA CYS A 145 17.20 -37.04 -12.67
C CYS A 145 16.67 -38.16 -13.58
N ARG A 146 16.67 -37.94 -14.90
CA ARG A 146 16.24 -38.92 -15.91
C ARG A 146 17.41 -39.67 -16.54
N SER A 147 18.65 -39.21 -16.35
CA SER A 147 19.83 -39.85 -16.91
C SER A 147 20.28 -41.05 -16.06
N ASP A 148 20.86 -42.04 -16.72
CA ASP A 148 21.33 -43.32 -16.15
C ASP A 148 22.27 -43.20 -14.93
N SER A 149 22.86 -42.02 -14.67
CA SER A 149 23.74 -41.77 -13.52
C SER A 149 23.01 -41.68 -12.17
N LEU A 150 21.72 -41.34 -12.17
CA LEU A 150 20.83 -41.49 -11.03
C LEU A 150 19.85 -42.54 -11.49
N ALA A 151 20.14 -43.80 -11.21
CA ALA A 151 19.46 -44.92 -11.83
C ALA A 151 17.98 -45.01 -11.41
N LEU A 152 17.19 -44.18 -12.08
CA LEU A 152 15.74 -44.00 -12.04
C LEU A 152 15.11 -44.48 -13.36
N ALA A 153 15.91 -44.98 -14.31
CA ALA A 153 15.40 -45.33 -15.62
C ALA A 153 16.19 -46.48 -16.27
N ARG A 154 16.37 -47.60 -15.57
CA ARG A 154 16.29 -48.86 -16.33
C ARG A 154 14.82 -49.04 -16.67
N ILE A 155 14.43 -48.62 -17.87
CA ILE A 155 13.19 -49.10 -18.47
C ILE A 155 13.41 -50.61 -18.62
N ALA A 156 12.86 -51.41 -17.71
CA ALA A 156 12.79 -52.85 -17.85
C ALA A 156 11.84 -53.14 -19.02
N GLY A 157 12.38 -53.05 -20.24
CA GLY A 157 11.67 -53.41 -21.44
C GLY A 157 11.48 -54.92 -21.47
N ASN A 158 10.26 -55.37 -21.20
CA ASN A 158 9.65 -56.44 -21.98
C ASN A 158 8.36 -55.91 -22.58
N ALA A 159 8.50 -55.06 -23.60
CA ALA A 159 7.42 -54.80 -24.55
C ALA A 159 7.29 -56.04 -25.45
N ALA A 160 6.54 -57.04 -24.98
CA ALA A 160 5.90 -57.97 -25.88
C ALA A 160 4.74 -57.22 -26.55
N ALA A 161 4.74 -57.23 -27.89
CA ALA A 161 3.72 -56.59 -28.70
C ALA A 161 2.33 -57.15 -28.38
N GLY A 162 1.43 -56.28 -27.92
CA GLY A 162 0.00 -56.58 -27.79
C GLY A 162 -0.55 -56.25 -26.41
N GLU A 163 -1.57 -55.39 -26.41
CA GLU A 163 -2.50 -55.11 -25.31
C GLU A 163 -2.09 -54.04 -24.29
N ALA A 164 -3.11 -53.35 -23.79
CA ALA A 164 -3.07 -52.04 -23.12
C ALA A 164 -1.95 -51.96 -22.06
N GLY A 165 -1.01 -51.03 -22.28
CA GLY A 165 0.32 -51.05 -21.69
C GLY A 165 0.37 -51.00 -20.14
N PRO A 166 1.37 -51.65 -19.52
CA PRO A 166 1.56 -51.59 -18.08
C PRO A 166 2.10 -50.22 -17.67
N HIS A 167 1.72 -49.78 -16.46
CA HIS A 167 2.32 -48.63 -15.79
C HIS A 167 3.85 -48.75 -15.85
N GLU A 168 4.55 -47.75 -16.40
CA GLU A 168 6.01 -47.68 -16.36
C GLU A 168 6.45 -47.76 -14.89
N SER A 169 6.86 -48.95 -14.44
CA SER A 169 7.41 -49.15 -13.11
C SER A 169 8.85 -48.66 -13.14
N VAL A 170 9.03 -47.43 -12.67
CA VAL A 170 10.37 -46.87 -12.44
C VAL A 170 10.98 -47.60 -11.24
N GLU A 171 11.97 -48.46 -11.52
CA GLU A 171 12.76 -49.11 -10.48
C GLU A 171 13.96 -48.22 -10.11
N PHE A 172 14.11 -47.95 -8.80
CA PHE A 172 15.25 -47.23 -8.26
C PHE A 172 16.41 -48.20 -8.04
N ASP A 173 17.60 -47.83 -8.51
CA ASP A 173 18.82 -48.55 -8.18
C ASP A 173 19.17 -48.39 -6.70
N ASN A 174 19.79 -49.42 -6.17
CA ASN A 174 20.10 -49.54 -4.75
C ASN A 174 21.38 -48.79 -4.35
N LEU A 175 22.17 -48.31 -5.34
CA LEU A 175 23.31 -47.40 -5.18
C LEU A 175 24.34 -47.85 -4.12
N TRP A 176 24.42 -49.17 -3.86
CA TRP A 176 25.28 -49.72 -2.81
C TRP A 176 26.78 -49.49 -3.07
N ASP A 177 27.16 -49.17 -4.30
CA ASP A 177 28.52 -48.88 -4.76
C ASP A 177 28.80 -47.38 -4.96
N VAL A 178 27.84 -46.49 -4.64
CA VAL A 178 28.00 -45.04 -4.81
C VAL A 178 28.24 -44.36 -3.47
N VAL A 179 29.41 -43.72 -3.32
CA VAL A 179 29.71 -42.83 -2.18
C VAL A 179 29.60 -41.38 -2.65
N GLN A 180 28.58 -40.66 -2.16
CA GLN A 180 28.46 -39.23 -2.42
C GLN A 180 29.34 -38.46 -1.43
N MET A 181 30.40 -37.84 -1.96
CA MET A 181 31.21 -36.88 -1.22
C MET A 181 30.77 -35.47 -1.61
N ASP A 182 30.40 -34.66 -0.62
CA ASP A 182 30.07 -33.25 -0.82
C ASP A 182 30.85 -32.41 0.19
N GLU A 183 31.37 -31.29 -0.28
CA GLU A 183 32.11 -30.36 0.57
C GLU A 183 31.14 -29.29 1.07
N LYS A 184 30.93 -29.28 2.39
CA LYS A 184 30.02 -28.33 3.01
C LYS A 184 30.79 -27.15 3.60
N TRP A 185 30.75 -26.04 2.90
CA TRP A 185 31.24 -24.75 3.40
C TRP A 185 30.23 -24.13 4.38
N PHE A 186 30.69 -23.81 5.59
CA PHE A 186 29.89 -23.05 6.55
C PHE A 186 30.09 -21.55 6.28
N ASN A 187 29.10 -20.93 5.63
CA ASN A 187 29.11 -19.49 5.43
C ASN A 187 28.86 -18.78 6.77
N ALA A 188 29.76 -17.87 7.15
CA ALA A 188 29.53 -16.94 8.26
C ALA A 188 28.40 -15.93 7.96
N ASP A 189 28.03 -15.80 6.68
CA ASP A 189 27.05 -14.85 6.19
C ASP A 189 25.61 -15.38 6.19
N LYS A 190 24.64 -14.45 6.27
CA LYS A 190 23.21 -14.76 6.35
C LYS A 190 22.62 -14.95 4.95
N ASP A 191 21.99 -16.11 4.70
CA ASP A 191 21.36 -16.44 3.39
C ASP A 191 20.39 -15.36 2.90
N ARG A 192 19.65 -14.69 3.79
CA ARG A 192 18.70 -13.63 3.43
C ARG A 192 19.15 -12.29 4.01
N ARG A 193 19.43 -11.33 3.13
CA ARG A 193 19.71 -9.94 3.50
C ARG A 193 18.51 -9.07 3.17
N LYS A 194 18.16 -8.17 4.09
CA LYS A 194 17.15 -7.13 3.87
C LYS A 194 17.88 -5.80 3.89
N VAL A 195 17.57 -4.92 2.95
CA VAL A 195 18.17 -3.58 2.87
C VAL A 195 17.08 -2.57 2.55
N TYR A 196 17.05 -1.47 3.29
CA TYR A 196 16.20 -0.32 3.00
C TYR A 196 16.94 0.66 2.08
N HIS A 197 16.30 1.07 0.98
CA HIS A 197 16.88 1.92 -0.08
C HIS A 197 16.05 3.17 -0.33
#